data_AF-A0AAW2KHR6-F1
#
_entry.id   AF-A0AAW2KHR6-F1
#
_cell.length_a   1.000
_cell.length_b   1.000
_cell.length_c   1.000
_cell.angle_alpha   90.00
_cell.angle_beta   90.00
_cell.angle_gamma   90.00
#
_symmetry.space_group_name_H-M   'P 1'
#
loop_
_entity.id
_entity.type
_entity.pdbx_description
1 polymer ?
#
loop_
_entity_poly.entity_id
_entity_poly.type
_entity_poly.pdbx_seq_one_letter_code
_entity_poly.pdbx_strand_id
1 'polypeptide(L)'
;MSKKGCELCSNPARMFCESDQASLCWDCDEKVHAANFLVAKHSRNLLCHVCYLPTPWKAAGLKLGPTVSVCQACAEEGENRGLRAVGVR
;
A
#
# COMPACT_ATOMS: atom_id res chain seq x y z
N MET A 1 -8.66 12.07 -3.81
CA MET A 1 -7.26 11.60 -3.91
C MET A 1 -7.06 10.92 -5.25
N SER A 2 -6.00 11.26 -6.00
CA SER A 2 -5.64 10.54 -7.23
C SER A 2 -5.09 9.16 -6.88
N LYS A 3 -5.58 8.13 -7.56
CA LYS A 3 -5.15 6.73 -7.39
C LYS A 3 -3.67 6.60 -7.76
N LYS A 4 -2.83 6.06 -6.88
CA LYS A 4 -1.43 5.77 -7.20
C LYS A 4 -1.36 4.51 -8.05
N GLY A 5 -0.89 4.64 -9.28
CA GLY A 5 -0.70 3.52 -10.21
C GLY A 5 0.59 2.77 -9.93
N CYS A 6 0.60 1.48 -10.28
CA CYS A 6 1.80 0.67 -10.36
C CYS A 6 2.66 1.17 -11.52
N GLU A 7 3.93 1.41 -11.25
CA GLU A 7 4.85 2.00 -12.24
C GLU A 7 5.17 1.03 -13.39
N LEU A 8 4.94 -0.27 -13.23
CA LEU A 8 5.21 -1.29 -14.25
C LEU A 8 4.00 -1.67 -15.10
N CYS A 9 2.78 -1.56 -14.58
CA CYS A 9 1.58 -2.06 -15.27
C CYS A 9 0.32 -1.20 -15.10
N SER A 10 0.42 -0.01 -14.47
CA SER A 10 -0.67 0.93 -14.24
C SER A 10 -1.85 0.43 -13.36
N ASN A 11 -1.86 -0.84 -12.94
CA ASN A 11 -2.79 -1.35 -11.93
C ASN A 11 -2.65 -0.60 -10.59
N PRO A 12 -3.66 -0.57 -9.70
CA PRO A 12 -3.54 0.09 -8.40
C PRO A 12 -2.29 -0.39 -7.61
N ALA A 13 -1.45 0.56 -7.20
CA ALA A 13 -0.30 0.28 -6.34
C ALA A 13 -0.75 -0.09 -4.93
N ARG A 14 -0.01 -1.02 -4.32
CA ARG A 14 -0.26 -1.56 -2.97
C ARG A 14 0.98 -1.53 -2.09
N MET A 15 2.17 -1.58 -2.70
CA MET A 15 3.45 -1.55 -2.02
C MET A 15 4.26 -0.35 -2.49
N PHE A 16 5.08 0.20 -1.60
CA PHE A 16 6.12 1.16 -1.93
C PHE A 16 7.47 0.63 -1.47
N CYS A 17 8.39 0.43 -2.41
CA CYS A 17 9.77 0.04 -2.14
C CYS A 17 10.61 1.29 -1.88
N GLU A 18 11.26 1.37 -0.72
CA GLU A 18 12.10 2.53 -0.37
C GLU A 18 13.40 2.55 -1.16
N SER A 19 13.99 1.38 -1.39
CA SER A 19 15.25 1.24 -2.12
C SER A 19 15.11 1.63 -3.59
N ASP A 20 14.02 1.21 -4.23
CA ASP A 20 13.76 1.49 -5.66
C ASP A 20 12.98 2.79 -5.88
N GLN A 21 12.48 3.42 -4.80
CA GLN A 21 11.58 4.57 -4.82
C GLN A 21 10.33 4.36 -5.71
N ALA A 22 9.86 3.11 -5.80
CA ALA A 22 8.84 2.69 -6.75
C ALA A 22 7.58 2.16 -6.05
N SER A 23 6.44 2.40 -6.67
CA SER A 23 5.12 1.93 -6.22
C SER A 23 4.63 0.80 -7.11
N LEU A 24 4.34 -0.36 -6.50
CA LEU A 24 4.04 -1.59 -7.22
C LEU A 24 2.68 -2.18 -6.78
N CYS A 25 1.98 -2.84 -7.71
CA CYS A 25 0.88 -3.75 -7.35
C CYS A 25 1.46 -5.07 -6.79
N TRP A 26 0.61 -5.92 -6.22
CA TRP A 26 1.03 -7.21 -5.64
C TRP A 26 1.81 -8.09 -6.62
N ASP A 27 1.30 -8.25 -7.85
CA ASP A 27 1.94 -9.13 -8.85
C ASP A 27 3.31 -8.60 -9.29
N CYS A 28 3.44 -7.28 -9.43
CA CYS A 28 4.70 -6.64 -9.78
C CYS A 28 5.69 -6.65 -8.60
N ASP A 29 5.21 -6.45 -7.38
CA ASP A 29 6.03 -6.52 -6.17
C ASP A 29 6.68 -7.90 -6.02
N GLU A 30 5.89 -8.97 -6.15
CA GLU A 30 6.39 -10.35 -6.08
C GLU A 30 7.41 -10.62 -7.18
N LYS A 31 7.13 -10.25 -8.44
CA LYS A 31 8.08 -10.45 -9.54
C LYS A 31 9.41 -9.74 -9.32
N VAL A 32 9.38 -8.50 -8.82
CA VAL A 32 10.59 -7.71 -8.56
C VAL A 32 11.36 -8.29 -7.37
N HIS A 33 10.70 -8.51 -6.24
CA HIS A 33 11.38 -8.87 -4.98
C HIS A 33 11.67 -10.36 -4.83
N ALA A 34 11.05 -11.23 -5.63
CA ALA A 34 11.40 -12.64 -5.73
C ALA A 34 12.53 -12.92 -6.75
N ALA A 35 12.99 -11.93 -7.52
CA ALA A 35 13.98 -12.13 -8.57
C ALA A 35 15.34 -12.62 -8.02
N ASN A 36 15.75 -12.14 -6.84
CA ASN A 36 16.94 -12.62 -6.12
C ASN A 36 16.92 -12.17 -4.65
N PHE A 37 17.88 -12.67 -3.86
CA PHE A 37 17.96 -12.38 -2.42
C PHE A 37 18.40 -10.95 -2.08
N LEU A 38 18.98 -10.18 -3.02
CA LEU A 38 19.37 -8.79 -2.77
C LEU A 38 18.13 -7.91 -2.77
N VAL A 39 17.31 -8.01 -3.82
CA VAL A 39 16.05 -7.27 -3.92
C VAL A 39 15.03 -7.72 -2.87
N ALA A 40 15.04 -9.00 -2.46
CA ALA A 40 14.21 -9.49 -1.36
C ALA A 40 14.45 -8.75 -0.03
N LYS A 41 15.63 -8.17 0.17
CA LYS A 41 15.98 -7.41 1.39
C LYS A 41 15.46 -5.97 1.36
N HIS A 42 14.94 -5.49 0.23
CA HIS A 42 14.43 -4.12 0.14
C HIS A 42 13.29 -3.92 1.15
N SER A 43 13.35 -2.79 1.86
CA SER A 43 12.29 -2.35 2.76
C SER A 43 11.09 -1.88 1.94
N ARG A 44 9.94 -2.51 2.17
CA ARG A 44 8.68 -2.14 1.53
C ARG A 44 7.67 -1.72 2.57
N ASN A 45 6.91 -0.68 2.23
CA ASN A 45 5.78 -0.21 3.03
C ASN A 45 4.47 -0.57 2.34
N LEU A 46 3.45 -0.95 3.12
CA LEU A 46 2.08 -1.01 2.58
C LEU A 46 1.57 0.40 2.31
N LEU A 47 0.92 0.58 1.17
CA LEU A 47 0.19 1.80 0.85
C LEU A 47 -1.22 1.75 1.45
N CYS A 48 -1.64 2.87 2.04
CA CYS A 48 -3.00 3.04 2.51
C CYS A 48 -3.98 2.77 1.37
N HIS A 49 -4.97 1.91 1.62
CA HIS A 49 -5.95 1.53 0.62
C HIS A 49 -6.77 2.71 0.08
N VAL A 50 -6.93 3.77 0.89
CA VAL A 50 -7.77 4.94 0.60
C VAL A 50 -6.98 6.05 -0.09
N CYS A 51 -5.89 6.50 0.53
CA CYS A 51 -5.13 7.67 0.06
C CYS A 51 -3.82 7.32 -0.65
N TYR A 52 -3.43 6.03 -0.69
CA TYR A 52 -2.20 5.55 -1.34
C TYR A 52 -0.90 6.14 -0.77
N LEU A 53 -0.94 6.73 0.43
CA LEU A 53 0.25 7.13 1.17
C LEU A 53 0.88 5.92 1.87
N PRO A 54 2.22 5.86 2.01
CA PRO A 54 2.88 4.83 2.80
C PRO A 54 2.36 4.78 4.23
N THR A 55 2.10 3.58 4.73
CA THR A 55 1.76 3.33 6.13
C THR A 55 3.01 2.91 6.91
N PRO A 56 3.00 2.98 8.25
CA PRO A 56 4.13 2.52 9.08
C PRO A 56 4.41 1.02 8.99
N TRP A 57 3.51 0.24 8.37
CA TRP A 57 3.73 -1.20 8.16
C TRP A 57 4.88 -1.40 7.19
N LYS A 58 5.93 -2.07 7.66
CA LYS A 58 7.17 -2.36 6.92
C LYS A 58 7.41 -3.86 6.87
N ALA A 59 7.86 -4.36 5.72
CA ALA A 59 8.31 -5.73 5.58
C ALA A 59 9.39 -5.90 4.51
N ALA A 60 10.14 -6.98 4.64
CA ALA A 60 11.10 -7.49 3.66
C ALA A 60 10.86 -9.00 3.45
N GLY A 61 11.48 -9.59 2.42
CA GLY A 61 11.33 -10.99 2.04
C GLY A 61 11.00 -11.19 0.56
N LEU A 62 10.85 -12.45 0.13
CA LEU A 62 10.57 -12.77 -1.26
C LEU A 62 9.10 -12.49 -1.64
N LYS A 63 8.19 -12.86 -0.73
CA LYS A 63 6.74 -12.77 -0.95
C LYS A 63 6.06 -12.24 0.29
N LEU A 64 5.19 -11.26 0.09
CA LEU A 64 4.32 -10.71 1.11
C LEU A 64 2.89 -11.12 0.79
N GLY A 65 2.14 -11.58 1.79
CA GLY A 65 0.75 -11.97 1.62
C GLY A 65 -0.15 -10.76 1.34
N PRO A 66 -1.24 -10.91 0.56
CA PRO A 66 -2.19 -9.84 0.32
C PRO A 66 -2.71 -9.26 1.65
N THR A 67 -2.35 -8.01 1.91
CA THR A 67 -2.66 -7.31 3.16
C THR A 67 -3.27 -5.95 2.84
N VAL A 68 -4.24 -5.50 3.64
CA VAL A 68 -4.84 -4.18 3.51
C VAL A 68 -4.45 -3.34 4.70
N SER A 69 -3.93 -2.14 4.47
CA SER A 69 -3.69 -1.15 5.52
C SER A 69 -4.47 0.13 5.23
N VAL A 70 -4.85 0.83 6.31
CA VAL A 70 -5.50 2.13 6.27
C VAL A 70 -4.72 3.03 7.24
N CYS A 71 -4.36 4.24 6.81
CA CYS A 71 -3.68 5.19 7.70
C CYS A 71 -4.67 5.80 8.70
N GLN A 72 -4.17 6.28 9.83
CA GLN A 72 -4.99 6.85 10.90
C GLN A 72 -5.92 7.96 10.39
N ALA A 73 -5.42 8.89 9.59
CA ALA A 73 -6.24 9.96 8.99
C ALA A 73 -7.41 9.42 8.15
N CYS A 74 -7.19 8.37 7.34
CA CYS A 74 -8.25 7.76 6.55
C CYS A 74 -9.20 6.88 7.37
N ALA A 75 -8.73 6.31 8.47
CA ALA A 75 -9.58 5.57 9.41
C ALA A 75 -10.54 6.53 10.12
N GLU A 76 -10.03 7.65 10.63
CA GLU A 76 -10.80 8.70 11.31
C GLU A 76 -11.78 9.43 10.36
N GLU A 77 -11.42 9.64 9.10
CA GLU A 77 -12.38 10.16 8.10
C GLU A 77 -13.51 9.18 7.77
N GLY A 78 -13.24 7.87 7.82
CA GLY A 78 -14.24 6.83 7.66
C GLY A 78 -15.27 6.86 8.80
N GLU A 79 -14.80 6.98 10.04
CA GLU A 79 -15.63 7.12 11.25
C GLU A 79 -16.55 8.35 11.15
N ASN A 80 -16.00 9.51 10.78
CA ASN A 80 -16.77 10.75 10.63
C ASN A 80 -17.82 10.70 9.51
N ARG A 81 -17.57 9.95 8.42
CA ARG A 81 -18.61 9.67 7.41
C ARG A 81 -19.69 8.72 7.93
N GLY A 82 -19.33 7.75 8.76
CA GLY A 82 -20.27 6.87 9.46
C GLY A 82 -21.22 7.65 10.38
N LEU A 83 -20.68 8.59 11.16
CA LEU A 83 -21.46 9.50 12.01
C LEU A 83 -22.36 10.47 11.22
N ARG A 84 -21.95 10.90 10.02
CA ARG A 84 -22.81 11.68 9.12
C ARG A 84 -23.90 10.86 8.43
N ALA A 85 -23.68 9.56 8.24
CA ALA A 85 -24.65 8.63 7.65
C ALA A 85 -25.68 8.13 8.67
N VAL A 86 -25.28 8.01 9.94
CA VAL A 86 -26.20 7.83 11.07
C VAL A 86 -26.74 9.21 11.44
N GLY A 87 -27.74 9.68 10.69
CA GLY A 87 -28.46 10.90 11.02
C GLY A 87 -28.86 10.91 12.50
N VAL A 88 -28.20 11.76 13.29
CA VAL A 88 -28.69 12.17 14.59
C VAL A 88 -30.03 12.85 14.31
N ARG A 89 -31.10 12.12 14.60
CA ARG A 89 -32.47 12.64 14.63
C ARG A 89 -32.63 13.65 15.75
#